data_AF-A0A431W4C8-F1
#
_entry.id   AF-A0A431W4C8-F1
#
_cell.length_a   1.000
_cell.length_b   1.000
_cell.length_c   1.000
_cell.angle_alpha   90.00
_cell.angle_beta   90.00
_cell.angle_gamma   90.00
#
_symmetry.space_group_name_H-M   'P 1'
#
loop_
_entity.id
_entity.type
_entity.pdbx_description
1 polymer ?
#
loop_
_entity_poly.entity_id
_entity_poly.type
_entity_poly.pdbx_seq_one_letter_code
_entity_poly.pdbx_strand_id
1 'polypeptide(L)'
;MRDPKKSTQPQSFSHTELLQELFPGSEGVPQGSAGEPTLGLYPVADGRLALVHGQQLAEFTPLSGQAKAALHCDLCHFTRSPSEARIYRVVVAQRRSRYVTLCGSTVHCQQRAGTAGLNALAERIFPIESGAEMF
;
A
#
# COMPACT_ATOMS: atom_id res chain seq x y z
N MET A 1 -5.30 63.29 5.95
CA MET A 1 -5.63 61.90 5.56
C MET A 1 -4.42 61.04 5.85
N ARG A 2 -4.50 60.11 6.81
CA ARG A 2 -3.44 59.14 7.13
C ARG A 2 -4.01 57.75 6.85
N ASP A 3 -3.50 57.08 5.83
CA ASP A 3 -3.73 55.66 5.58
C ASP A 3 -2.88 54.83 6.56
N PRO A 4 -3.46 53.91 7.33
CA PRO A 4 -2.67 52.92 8.03
C PRO A 4 -2.32 51.78 7.06
N LYS A 5 -1.04 51.71 6.67
CA LYS A 5 -0.45 50.53 6.01
C LYS A 5 -0.59 49.32 6.94
N LYS A 6 -1.54 48.43 6.67
CA LYS A 6 -1.66 47.13 7.34
C LYS A 6 -0.51 46.25 6.86
N SER A 7 0.52 46.05 7.69
CA SER A 7 1.57 45.08 7.41
C SER A 7 0.99 43.68 7.55
N THR A 8 0.89 42.94 6.45
CA THR A 8 0.61 41.50 6.47
C THR A 8 1.83 40.80 7.06
N GLN A 9 1.80 40.52 8.37
CA GLN A 9 2.73 39.57 8.96
C GLN A 9 2.40 38.16 8.44
N PRO A 10 3.41 37.34 8.09
CA PRO A 10 3.18 35.94 7.78
C PRO A 10 2.61 35.26 9.02
N GLN A 11 1.41 34.69 8.90
CA GLN A 11 0.77 33.98 9.99
C GLN A 11 1.59 32.72 10.29
N SER A 12 2.07 32.60 11.52
CA SER A 12 2.71 31.38 12.00
C SER A 12 1.62 30.35 12.27
N PHE A 13 1.33 29.53 11.27
CA PHE A 13 0.43 28.40 11.46
C PHE A 13 1.13 27.30 12.25
N SER A 14 0.43 26.73 13.22
CA SER A 14 0.85 25.46 13.81
C SER A 14 0.79 24.36 12.75
N HIS A 15 1.59 23.30 12.92
CA HIS A 15 1.59 22.15 12.02
C HIS A 15 0.18 21.56 11.81
N THR A 16 -0.65 21.60 12.85
CA THR A 16 -2.03 21.13 12.83
C THR A 16 -2.94 22.01 11.95
N GLU A 17 -2.80 23.34 12.03
CA GLU A 17 -3.58 24.28 11.21
C GLU A 17 -3.22 24.19 9.73
N LEU A 18 -1.93 24.03 9.41
CA LEU A 18 -1.48 23.81 8.03
C LEU A 18 -2.09 22.55 7.42
N LEU A 19 -2.12 21.45 8.19
CA LEU A 19 -2.70 20.20 7.70
C LEU A 19 -4.20 20.32 7.44
N GLN A 20 -4.92 21.05 8.29
CA GLN A 20 -6.36 21.26 8.12
C GLN A 20 -6.68 22.18 6.94
N GLU A 21 -5.83 23.15 6.64
CA GLU A 21 -5.93 24.02 5.47
C GLU A 21 -5.61 23.26 4.18
N LEU A 22 -4.56 22.44 4.19
CA LEU A 22 -4.12 21.67 3.02
C LEU A 22 -5.03 20.49 2.70
N PHE A 23 -5.70 19.91 3.70
CA PHE A 23 -6.58 18.75 3.54
C PHE A 23 -7.92 18.95 4.28
N PRO A 24 -8.80 19.83 3.78
CA PRO A 24 -10.09 20.09 4.42
C PRO A 24 -10.93 18.80 4.48
N GLY A 25 -11.30 18.37 5.68
CA GLY A 25 -12.10 17.15 5.90
C GLY A 25 -11.30 15.89 6.28
N SER A 26 -10.02 16.01 6.62
CA SER A 26 -9.20 14.89 7.11
C SER A 26 -9.41 14.55 8.60
N GLU A 27 -10.51 15.01 9.21
CA GLU A 27 -10.88 14.67 10.58
C GLU A 27 -11.12 13.16 10.68
N GLY A 28 -10.14 12.42 11.17
CA GLY A 28 -10.18 10.97 11.27
C GLY A 28 -9.17 10.21 10.40
N VAL A 29 -8.26 10.88 9.69
CA VAL A 29 -7.05 10.20 9.22
C VAL A 29 -6.23 9.87 10.46
N PRO A 30 -6.05 8.59 10.84
CA PRO A 30 -5.18 8.26 11.95
C PRO A 30 -3.79 8.77 11.59
N GLN A 31 -3.35 9.79 12.30
CA GLN A 31 -1.97 10.22 12.30
C GLN A 31 -1.20 8.99 12.79
N GLY A 32 -0.60 8.25 11.84
CA GLY A 32 0.05 6.98 12.14
C GLY A 32 0.94 7.16 13.35
N SER A 33 0.60 6.46 14.43
CA SER A 33 1.43 6.45 15.62
C SER A 33 2.83 6.02 15.17
N ALA A 34 3.85 6.75 15.60
CA ALA A 34 5.24 6.49 15.26
C ALA A 34 5.79 5.14 15.80
N GLY A 35 4.94 4.13 16.00
CA GLY A 35 5.25 2.89 16.69
C GLY A 35 4.91 1.60 15.94
N GLU A 36 3.95 1.58 15.01
CA GLU A 36 3.67 0.38 14.23
C GLU A 36 4.03 0.57 12.75
N PRO A 37 4.91 -0.29 12.19
CA PRO A 37 5.23 -0.23 10.77
C PRO A 37 3.95 -0.41 9.96
N THR A 38 3.69 0.52 9.05
CA THR A 38 2.52 0.45 8.17
C THR A 38 2.53 -0.87 7.42
N LEU A 39 1.49 -1.69 7.62
CA LEU A 39 1.32 -2.96 6.95
C LEU A 39 -0.02 -2.98 6.20
N GLY A 40 0.03 -3.13 4.88
CA GLY A 40 -1.20 -3.21 4.10
C GLY A 40 -1.00 -3.43 2.61
N LEU A 41 -2.07 -3.88 1.96
CA LEU A 41 -2.20 -4.09 0.53
C LEU A 41 -3.20 -3.09 -0.06
N TYR A 42 -2.73 -2.22 -0.94
CA TYR A 42 -3.51 -1.09 -1.45
C TYR A 42 -3.70 -1.18 -2.96
N PRO A 43 -4.88 -0.83 -3.49
CA PRO A 43 -5.06 -0.69 -4.93
C PRO A 43 -4.33 0.56 -5.44
N VAL A 44 -3.79 0.46 -6.65
CA VAL A 44 -3.12 1.53 -7.39
C VAL A 44 -3.78 1.66 -8.77
N ALA A 45 -3.36 2.64 -9.57
CA ALA A 45 -3.82 2.80 -10.95
C ALA A 45 -3.64 1.53 -11.80
N ASP A 46 -4.43 1.42 -12.86
CA ASP A 46 -4.37 0.33 -13.86
C ASP A 46 -4.54 -1.09 -13.29
N GLY A 47 -5.25 -1.21 -12.17
CA GLY A 47 -5.49 -2.48 -11.51
C GLY A 47 -4.25 -3.08 -10.85
N ARG A 48 -3.18 -2.29 -10.64
CA ARG A 48 -2.01 -2.69 -9.86
C ARG A 48 -2.32 -2.67 -8.37
N LEU A 49 -1.50 -3.37 -7.60
CA LEU A 49 -1.56 -3.35 -6.13
C LEU A 49 -0.19 -2.95 -5.56
N ALA A 50 -0.17 -2.40 -4.35
CA ALA A 50 1.05 -2.12 -3.60
C ALA A 50 0.97 -2.77 -2.21
N LEU A 51 1.98 -3.57 -1.87
CA LEU A 51 2.19 -4.05 -0.50
C LEU A 51 3.17 -3.09 0.17
N VAL A 52 2.78 -2.59 1.33
CA VAL A 52 3.60 -1.73 2.19
C VAL A 52 3.87 -2.49 3.48
N HIS A 53 5.14 -2.50 3.91
CA HIS A 53 5.57 -3.00 5.20
C HIS A 53 6.68 -2.10 5.76
N GLY A 54 6.33 -1.23 6.71
CA GLY A 54 7.25 -0.22 7.22
C GLY A 54 7.72 0.73 6.12
N GLN A 55 9.02 0.71 5.80
CA GLN A 55 9.62 1.52 4.74
C GLN A 55 9.72 0.78 3.39
N GLN A 56 9.30 -0.48 3.33
CA GLN A 56 9.38 -1.30 2.13
C GLN A 56 8.08 -1.19 1.32
N LEU A 57 8.22 -1.08 0.00
CA LEU A 57 7.11 -1.04 -0.94
C LEU A 57 7.37 -1.99 -2.10
N ALA A 58 6.40 -2.84 -2.40
CA ALA A 58 6.42 -3.73 -3.55
C ALA A 58 5.16 -3.55 -4.39
N GLU A 59 5.36 -3.30 -5.68
CA GLU A 59 4.25 -3.14 -6.64
C GLU A 59 3.98 -4.45 -7.39
N PHE A 60 2.69 -4.77 -7.49
CA PHE A 60 2.14 -5.93 -8.18
C PHE A 60 1.52 -5.48 -9.49
N THR A 61 2.14 -5.88 -10.60
CA THR A 61 1.60 -5.63 -11.94
C THR A 61 0.69 -6.80 -12.33
N PRO A 62 -0.59 -6.57 -12.69
CA PRO A 62 -1.46 -7.63 -13.17
C PRO A 62 -0.91 -8.20 -14.49
N LEU A 63 -0.95 -9.51 -14.65
CA LEU A 63 -0.65 -10.13 -15.94
C LEU A 63 -1.80 -9.89 -16.92
N SER A 64 -1.45 -9.61 -18.18
CA SER A 64 -2.41 -9.48 -19.27
C SER A 64 -3.05 -10.84 -19.58
N GLY A 65 -4.38 -10.90 -19.49
CA GLY A 65 -5.16 -12.10 -19.75
C GLY A 65 -6.09 -12.43 -18.59
N GLN A 66 -7.37 -12.65 -18.88
CA GLN A 66 -8.29 -13.13 -17.85
C GLN A 66 -8.02 -14.60 -17.57
N ALA A 67 -7.98 -14.96 -16.28
CA ALA A 67 -8.04 -16.36 -15.90
C ALA A 67 -9.35 -16.95 -16.43
N LYS A 68 -9.30 -18.21 -16.88
CA LYS A 68 -10.50 -18.94 -17.34
C LYS A 68 -11.12 -19.80 -16.24
N ALA A 69 -10.38 -20.01 -15.16
CA ALA A 69 -10.75 -20.85 -14.03
C ALA A 69 -10.72 -20.04 -12.73
N ALA A 70 -11.41 -20.55 -11.72
CA ALA A 70 -11.34 -20.01 -10.37
C ALA A 70 -9.90 -20.03 -9.85
N LEU A 71 -9.56 -19.02 -9.05
CA LEU A 71 -8.22 -18.76 -8.57
C LEU A 71 -8.18 -18.81 -7.04
N HIS A 72 -7.18 -19.47 -6.47
CA HIS A 72 -6.95 -19.44 -5.03
C HIS A 72 -6.17 -18.19 -4.66
N CYS A 73 -6.72 -17.35 -3.77
CA CYS A 73 -6.03 -16.14 -3.31
C CYS A 73 -4.90 -16.51 -2.35
N ASP A 74 -3.67 -16.07 -2.63
CA ASP A 74 -2.50 -16.33 -1.80
C ASP A 74 -2.50 -15.57 -0.47
N LEU A 75 -3.28 -14.49 -0.35
CA LEU A 75 -3.36 -13.70 0.87
C LEU A 75 -4.43 -14.24 1.82
N CYS A 76 -5.67 -14.36 1.35
CA CYS A 76 -6.77 -14.77 2.22
C CYS A 76 -7.12 -16.26 2.12
N HIS A 77 -6.48 -17.03 1.23
CA HIS A 77 -6.72 -18.46 1.02
C HIS A 77 -8.16 -18.84 0.66
N PHE A 78 -8.87 -17.96 -0.04
CA PHE A 78 -10.19 -18.27 -0.59
C PHE A 78 -10.09 -18.44 -2.10
N THR A 79 -10.80 -19.45 -2.61
CA THR A 79 -11.06 -19.61 -4.04
C THR A 79 -12.01 -18.52 -4.52
N ARG A 80 -11.64 -17.85 -5.61
CA ARG A 80 -12.32 -16.69 -6.18
C ARG A 80 -12.63 -16.91 -7.64
N SER A 81 -13.72 -16.31 -8.10
CA SER A 81 -14.04 -16.31 -9.52
C SER A 81 -12.95 -15.58 -10.32
N PRO A 82 -12.83 -15.84 -11.63
CA PRO A 82 -11.83 -15.15 -12.46
C PRO A 82 -11.99 -13.64 -12.56
N SER A 83 -13.17 -13.10 -12.21
CA SER A 83 -13.42 -11.65 -12.14
C SER A 83 -13.04 -11.04 -10.79
N GLU A 84 -12.96 -11.86 -9.73
CA GLU A 84 -12.69 -11.42 -8.36
C GLU A 84 -11.21 -11.47 -7.98
N ALA A 85 -10.39 -12.24 -8.70
CA ALA A 85 -8.95 -12.37 -8.46
C ALA A 85 -8.16 -12.32 -9.76
N ARG A 86 -6.89 -11.93 -9.66
CA ARG A 86 -5.95 -11.85 -10.78
C ARG A 86 -4.60 -12.42 -10.39
N ILE A 87 -3.84 -12.85 -11.40
CA ILE A 87 -2.43 -13.20 -11.25
C ILE A 87 -1.62 -11.92 -11.41
N TYR A 88 -0.75 -11.65 -10.44
CA TYR A 88 0.13 -10.51 -10.40
C TYR A 88 1.59 -10.95 -10.44
N ARG A 89 2.41 -10.15 -11.11
CA ARG A 89 3.87 -10.23 -11.06
C ARG A 89 4.38 -9.14 -10.12
N VAL A 90 5.31 -9.51 -9.24
CA VAL A 90 6.06 -8.59 -8.39
C VAL A 90 7.55 -8.83 -8.57
N VAL A 91 8.34 -7.76 -8.67
CA VAL A 91 9.80 -7.83 -8.74
C VAL A 91 10.33 -7.81 -7.30
N VAL A 92 11.06 -8.85 -6.91
CA VAL A 92 11.55 -9.02 -5.52
C VAL A 92 13.05 -8.80 -5.38
N ALA A 93 13.80 -8.86 -6.48
CA ALA A 93 15.21 -8.49 -6.55
C ALA A 93 15.62 -8.28 -8.03
N GLN A 94 16.86 -7.86 -8.27
CA GLN A 94 17.40 -7.74 -9.63
C GLN A 94 17.27 -9.12 -10.34
N ARG A 95 16.51 -9.14 -11.45
CA ARG A 95 16.19 -10.34 -12.25
C ARG A 95 15.37 -11.44 -11.54
N ARG A 96 14.76 -11.16 -10.38
CA ARG A 96 13.88 -12.10 -9.68
C ARG A 96 12.47 -11.55 -9.58
N SER A 97 11.50 -12.32 -10.07
CA SER A 97 10.07 -12.01 -9.95
C SER A 97 9.34 -13.15 -9.28
N ARG A 98 8.29 -12.81 -8.52
CA ARG A 98 7.32 -13.77 -8.01
C ARG A 98 5.97 -13.53 -8.66
N TYR A 99 5.21 -14.60 -8.77
CA TYR A 99 3.84 -14.57 -9.27
C TYR A 99 2.92 -14.95 -8.13
N VAL A 100 1.89 -14.14 -7.92
CA VAL A 100 0.96 -14.32 -6.82
C VAL A 100 -0.46 -14.13 -7.32
N THR A 101 -1.40 -14.80 -6.69
CA THR A 101 -2.81 -14.62 -7.01
C THR A 101 -3.48 -13.83 -5.90
N LEU A 102 -4.06 -12.67 -6.21
CA LEU A 102 -4.66 -11.79 -5.21
C LEU A 102 -6.08 -11.38 -5.62
N CYS A 103 -6.93 -11.17 -4.61
CA CYS A 103 -8.26 -10.59 -4.79
C CYS A 103 -8.14 -9.15 -5.32
N GLY A 104 -9.06 -8.73 -6.19
CA GLY A 104 -9.17 -7.34 -6.62
C GLY A 104 -9.70 -6.42 -5.52
N SER A 105 -10.62 -6.91 -4.67
CA SER A 105 -11.08 -6.18 -3.48
C SER A 105 -10.11 -6.39 -2.32
N THR A 106 -9.16 -5.48 -2.16
CA THR A 106 -8.11 -5.59 -1.12
C THR A 106 -8.67 -5.42 0.29
N VAL A 107 -9.70 -4.58 0.49
CA VAL A 107 -10.30 -4.33 1.82
C VAL A 107 -10.83 -5.63 2.44
N HIS A 108 -11.75 -6.32 1.75
CA HIS A 108 -12.30 -7.57 2.26
C HIS A 108 -11.27 -8.70 2.28
N CYS A 109 -10.31 -8.69 1.37
CA CYS A 109 -9.23 -9.68 1.36
C CYS A 109 -8.36 -9.57 2.61
N GLN A 110 -7.99 -8.35 2.99
CA GLN A 110 -7.20 -8.07 4.19
C GLN A 110 -7.98 -8.38 5.46
N GLN A 111 -9.28 -8.03 5.53
CA GLN A 111 -10.12 -8.39 6.67
C GLN A 111 -10.17 -9.91 6.91
N ARG A 112 -10.22 -10.72 5.84
CA ARG A 112 -10.20 -12.18 5.95
C ARG A 112 -8.83 -12.74 6.32
N ALA A 113 -7.76 -12.17 5.76
CA ALA A 113 -6.40 -12.65 5.99
C ALA A 113 -5.86 -12.24 7.38
N GLY A 114 -6.30 -11.09 7.88
CA GLY A 114 -5.78 -10.46 9.09
C GLY A 114 -4.32 -10.00 8.94
N THR A 115 -3.78 -9.45 10.02
CA THR A 115 -2.39 -8.98 10.10
C THR A 115 -1.39 -10.11 9.86
N ALA A 116 -1.68 -11.32 10.35
CA ALA A 116 -0.81 -12.49 10.16
C ALA A 116 -0.64 -12.87 8.68
N GLY A 117 -1.73 -12.88 7.90
CA GLY A 117 -1.66 -13.17 6.47
C GLY A 117 -0.91 -12.08 5.69
N LEU A 118 -1.06 -10.81 6.08
CA LEU A 118 -0.30 -9.70 5.51
C LEU A 118 1.19 -9.79 5.83
N ASN A 119 1.56 -10.14 7.06
CA ASN A 119 2.95 -10.36 7.46
C ASN A 119 3.57 -11.52 6.67
N ALA A 120 2.88 -12.67 6.57
CA ALA A 120 3.36 -13.81 5.80
C ALA A 120 3.55 -13.45 4.31
N LEU A 121 2.65 -12.64 3.74
CA LEU A 121 2.82 -12.12 2.38
C LEU A 121 4.04 -11.18 2.29
N ALA A 122 4.24 -10.29 3.27
CA ALA A 122 5.37 -9.37 3.32
C ALA A 122 6.70 -10.12 3.40
N GLU A 123 6.84 -11.10 4.28
CA GLU A 123 8.02 -11.97 4.38
C GLU A 123 8.31 -12.70 3.06
N ARG A 124 7.26 -13.10 2.35
CA ARG A 124 7.38 -13.76 1.05
C ARG A 124 7.86 -12.82 -0.07
N ILE A 125 7.57 -11.52 0.01
CA ILE A 125 7.79 -10.55 -1.06
C ILE A 125 9.02 -9.68 -0.81
N PHE A 126 9.29 -9.32 0.43
CA PHE A 126 10.48 -8.60 0.87
C PHE A 126 11.46 -9.61 1.48
N PRO A 127 12.25 -10.34 0.67
CA PRO A 127 13.27 -11.20 1.24
C PRO A 127 14.22 -10.35 2.08
N ILE A 128 14.47 -10.78 3.32
CA ILE A 128 15.61 -10.29 4.09
C ILE A 128 16.84 -10.64 3.26
N GLU A 129 17.61 -9.64 2.83
CA GLU A 129 18.87 -9.87 2.12
C GLU A 129 19.79 -10.71 3.01
N SER A 130 19.74 -12.02 2.85
CA SER A 130 20.65 -12.94 3.49
C SER A 130 21.86 -13.05 2.56
N GLY A 131 22.77 -12.09 2.66
CA GLY A 131 24.10 -12.13 2.04
C GLY A 131 24.16 -11.65 0.59
N ALA A 132 24.36 -10.35 0.39
CA ALA A 132 25.01 -9.81 -0.79
C ALA A 132 25.98 -8.68 -0.38
N GLU A 133 26.79 -8.94 0.65
CA GLU A 133 28.14 -8.39 0.70
C GLU A 133 29.04 -9.31 -0.12
N MET A 134 29.97 -8.70 -0.86
CA MET A 134 31.03 -9.30 -1.68
C MET A 134 30.60 -9.78 -3.08
N PHE A 135 30.67 -8.88 -4.06
CA PHE A 135 31.66 -8.95 -5.17
C PHE A 135 31.96 -7.55 -5.70
#